data_AF-A0A518BH91-F1
#
_entry.id   AF-A0A518BH91-F1
#
_cell.length_a   1.000
_cell.length_b   1.000
_cell.length_c   1.000
_cell.angle_alpha   90.00
_cell.angle_beta   90.00
_cell.angle_gamma   90.00
#
_symmetry.space_group_name_H-M   'P 1'
#
loop_
_entity.id
_entity.type
_entity.pdbx_description
1 polymer ?
#
loop_
_entity_poly.entity_id
_entity_poly.type
_entity_poly.pdbx_seq_one_letter_code
_entity_poly.pdbx_strand_id
1 'polypeptide(L)'
;MPVKPPERIARDQFLADRHGKTFADVLNEPGTPFDEVLSFFNHAERQQRMEDAEIHHDRAPLAGVVRELESEPVLGRFFETADRRRSTRLRQAIGVLVRLIMERRGWVTTGKKGSLGVRSATGPLSQDHNTGGLALWFIRAERYHRVGGVHFRSTRERCADLGGVGHHRERERTEGGAPAADAGRQP
;
A
#
# COMPACT_ATOMS: atom_id res chain seq x y z
N MET A 1 19.49 -10.69 6.54
CA MET A 1 20.07 -9.57 5.78
C MET A 1 20.29 -8.42 6.76
N PRO A 2 21.47 -7.78 6.81
CA PRO A 2 21.67 -6.60 7.66
C PRO A 2 20.72 -5.48 7.22
N VAL A 3 20.10 -4.79 8.18
CA VAL A 3 19.23 -3.64 7.92
C VAL A 3 20.06 -2.53 7.27
N LYS A 4 19.67 -2.06 6.08
CA LYS A 4 20.32 -0.92 5.42
C LYS A 4 20.22 0.32 6.32
N PRO A 5 21.26 1.18 6.42
CA PRO A 5 21.15 2.45 7.14
C PRO A 5 19.93 3.26 6.68
N PRO A 6 19.36 4.09 7.57
CA PRO A 6 18.20 4.89 7.24
C PRO A 6 18.58 6.00 6.25
N GLU A 7 17.73 6.22 5.24
CA GLU A 7 17.75 7.47 4.49
C GLU A 7 17.21 8.57 5.39
N ARG A 8 18.07 9.49 5.82
CA ARG A 8 17.65 10.62 6.64
C ARG A 8 17.20 11.75 5.73
N ILE A 9 15.91 12.05 5.78
CA ILE A 9 15.33 13.21 5.11
C ILE A 9 15.22 14.34 6.13
N ALA A 10 15.83 15.47 5.82
CA ALA A 10 15.66 16.72 6.55
C ALA A 10 14.64 17.64 5.86
N ARG A 11 14.15 18.66 6.59
CA ARG A 11 13.14 19.62 6.08
C ARG A 11 13.58 20.30 4.78
N ASP A 12 14.81 20.78 4.74
CA ASP A 12 15.43 21.42 3.58
C ASP A 12 15.46 20.49 2.37
N GLN A 13 15.79 19.22 2.57
CA GLN A 13 15.79 18.20 1.52
C GLN A 13 14.39 17.89 1.01
N PHE A 14 13.39 17.87 1.91
CA PHE A 14 11.99 17.73 1.51
C PHE A 14 11.54 18.95 0.69
N LEU A 15 11.90 20.16 1.10
CA LEU A 15 11.55 21.40 0.38
C LEU A 15 12.33 21.60 -0.92
N ALA A 16 13.51 20.98 -1.06
CA ALA A 16 14.26 20.97 -2.32
C ALA A 16 13.62 20.07 -3.38
N ASP A 17 12.77 19.13 -2.98
CA ASP A 17 12.04 18.27 -3.91
C ASP A 17 10.94 19.04 -4.67
N ARG A 18 10.80 18.73 -5.97
CA ARG A 18 9.84 19.40 -6.86
C ARG A 18 8.39 19.31 -6.37
N HIS A 19 8.02 18.22 -5.69
CA HIS A 19 6.69 18.00 -5.14
C HIS A 19 6.62 18.44 -3.68
N GLY A 20 7.70 18.22 -2.92
CA GLY A 20 7.80 18.59 -1.51
C GLY A 20 7.66 20.10 -1.28
N LYS A 21 8.24 20.93 -2.17
CA LYS A 21 8.09 22.40 -2.09
C LYS A 21 6.64 22.89 -2.09
N THR A 22 5.71 22.12 -2.68
CA THR A 22 4.28 22.51 -2.75
C THR A 22 3.55 22.37 -1.40
N PHE A 23 4.20 21.73 -0.43
CA PHE A 23 3.71 21.53 0.94
C PHE A 23 4.48 22.39 1.95
N ALA A 24 5.15 23.45 1.51
CA ALA A 24 5.79 24.40 2.43
C ALA A 24 4.79 25.00 3.44
N ASP A 25 3.52 25.13 3.07
CA ASP A 25 2.45 25.51 3.98
C ASP A 25 2.29 24.51 5.13
N VAL A 26 2.33 23.20 4.86
CA VAL A 26 2.27 22.13 5.89
C VAL A 26 3.44 22.22 6.87
N LEU A 27 4.64 22.60 6.39
CA LEU A 27 5.83 22.70 7.23
C LEU A 27 5.85 23.97 8.09
N ASN A 28 5.22 25.04 7.62
CA ASN A 28 5.18 26.34 8.28
C ASN A 28 3.93 26.55 9.14
N GLU A 29 2.90 25.71 8.98
CA GLU A 29 1.63 25.80 9.71
C GLU A 29 1.83 25.42 11.19
N PRO A 30 1.51 26.32 12.14
CA PRO A 30 1.59 26.02 13.56
C PRO A 30 0.71 24.82 13.94
N GLY A 31 1.25 23.91 14.75
CA GLY A 31 0.54 22.72 15.23
C GLY A 31 0.35 21.61 14.21
N THR A 32 0.93 21.71 13.01
CA THR A 32 1.04 20.56 12.10
C THR A 32 2.28 19.74 12.45
N PRO A 33 2.13 18.44 12.82
CA PRO A 33 3.22 17.64 13.38
C PRO A 33 4.13 17.04 12.29
N PHE A 34 4.67 17.88 11.42
CA PHE A 34 5.50 17.40 10.31
C PHE A 34 6.89 16.94 10.78
N ASP A 35 7.41 17.50 11.87
CA ASP A 35 8.68 17.04 12.46
C ASP A 35 8.57 15.65 13.05
N GLU A 36 7.44 15.34 13.67
CA GLU A 36 7.13 14.01 14.19
C GLU A 36 7.02 13.01 13.04
N VAL A 37 6.44 13.43 11.90
CA VAL A 37 6.44 12.62 10.67
C VAL A 37 7.87 12.37 10.16
N LEU A 38 8.72 13.39 10.07
CA LEU A 38 10.12 13.21 9.65
C LEU A 38 10.88 12.29 10.60
N SER A 39 10.74 12.51 11.91
CA SER A 39 11.33 11.67 12.95
C SER A 39 10.87 10.22 12.82
N PHE A 40 9.58 10.01 12.61
CA PHE A 40 8.98 8.69 12.41
C PHE A 40 9.63 7.96 11.24
N PHE A 41 9.72 8.59 10.06
CA PHE A 41 10.22 7.93 8.85
C PHE A 41 11.75 7.84 8.78
N ASN A 42 12.50 8.59 9.58
CA ASN A 42 13.96 8.55 9.66
C ASN A 42 14.50 7.37 10.51
N HIS A 43 13.84 6.22 10.45
CA HIS A 43 14.20 5.00 11.19
C HIS A 43 14.43 3.81 10.24
N ALA A 44 15.56 3.12 10.40
CA ALA A 44 16.01 2.10 9.45
C ALA A 44 15.02 0.93 9.34
N GLU A 45 14.52 0.45 10.48
CA GLU A 45 13.57 -0.67 10.52
C GLU A 45 12.21 -0.34 9.89
N ARG A 46 11.75 0.91 10.02
CA ARG A 46 10.50 1.36 9.39
C ARG A 46 10.65 1.42 7.88
N GLN A 47 11.78 1.95 7.41
CA GLN A 47 12.10 1.97 5.98
C GLN A 47 12.27 0.54 5.42
N GLN A 48 12.83 -0.39 6.20
CA GLN A 48 12.88 -1.80 5.80
C GLN A 48 11.47 -2.40 5.69
N ARG A 49 10.60 -2.19 6.68
CA ARG A 49 9.20 -2.66 6.61
C ARG A 49 8.43 -2.09 5.42
N MET A 50 8.74 -0.85 5.03
CA MET A 50 8.19 -0.23 3.82
C MET A 50 8.62 -0.96 2.54
N GLU A 51 9.89 -1.36 2.43
CA GLU A 51 10.36 -2.19 1.31
C GLU A 51 9.73 -3.58 1.35
N ASP A 52 9.68 -4.20 2.53
CA ASP A 52 9.13 -5.55 2.73
C ASP A 52 7.64 -5.60 2.34
N ALA A 53 6.88 -4.52 2.54
CA ALA A 53 5.50 -4.41 2.07
C ALA A 53 5.39 -4.58 0.54
N GLU A 54 6.32 -4.00 -0.22
CA GLU A 54 6.36 -4.16 -1.68
C GLU A 54 6.87 -5.54 -2.09
N ILE A 55 7.97 -6.00 -1.48
CA ILE A 55 8.65 -7.25 -1.87
C ILE A 55 7.80 -8.47 -1.51
N HIS A 56 7.30 -8.54 -0.27
CA HIS A 56 6.73 -9.76 0.30
C HIS A 56 5.20 -9.75 0.31
N HIS A 57 4.59 -8.57 0.37
CA HIS A 57 3.14 -8.46 0.55
C HIS A 57 2.40 -7.92 -0.67
N ASP A 58 3.11 -7.48 -1.72
CA ASP A 58 2.52 -6.82 -2.89
C ASP A 58 1.63 -5.63 -2.50
N ARG A 59 2.04 -4.90 -1.45
CA ARG A 59 1.35 -3.73 -0.92
C ARG A 59 2.21 -2.49 -1.08
N ALA A 60 1.55 -1.34 -1.18
CA ALA A 60 2.27 -0.08 -1.24
C ALA A 60 3.08 0.15 0.06
N PRO A 61 4.21 0.89 0.01
CA PRO A 61 5.18 0.90 1.11
C PRO A 61 4.61 1.37 2.43
N LEU A 62 3.70 2.35 2.39
CA LEU A 62 3.06 2.89 3.57
C LEU A 62 2.29 1.81 4.37
N ALA A 63 1.86 0.71 3.75
CA ALA A 63 1.17 -0.39 4.44
C ALA A 63 2.07 -1.04 5.50
N GLY A 64 3.39 -1.04 5.30
CA GLY A 64 4.34 -1.61 6.24
C GLY A 64 4.45 -0.85 7.56
N VAL A 65 3.95 0.39 7.62
CA VAL A 65 4.14 1.29 8.77
C VAL A 65 2.89 2.06 9.18
N VAL A 66 1.79 1.99 8.43
CA VAL A 66 0.60 2.83 8.67
C VAL A 66 0.00 2.66 10.07
N ARG A 67 -0.02 1.45 10.61
CA ARG A 67 -0.57 1.18 11.96
C ARG A 67 0.29 1.76 13.07
N GLU A 68 1.60 1.68 12.90
CA GLU A 68 2.55 2.29 13.84
C GLU A 68 2.46 3.83 13.75
N LEU A 69 2.36 4.38 12.54
CA LEU A 69 2.19 5.82 12.30
C LEU A 69 0.92 6.37 12.96
N GLU A 70 -0.18 5.62 12.93
CA GLU A 70 -1.43 5.96 13.65
C GLU A 70 -1.30 5.88 15.17
N SER A 71 -0.47 4.97 15.67
CA SER A 71 -0.27 4.79 17.11
C SER A 71 0.58 5.89 17.75
N GLU A 72 1.26 6.71 16.95
CA GLU A 72 2.01 7.86 17.44
C GLU A 72 1.05 8.90 18.03
N PRO A 73 1.10 9.19 19.35
CA PRO A 73 0.07 9.98 20.03
C PRO A 73 -0.12 11.40 19.48
N VAL A 74 0.96 12.01 18.97
CA VAL A 74 0.89 13.35 18.38
C VAL A 74 0.16 13.31 17.03
N LEU A 75 0.46 12.30 16.21
CA LEU A 75 -0.16 12.14 14.90
C LEU A 75 -1.62 11.70 15.02
N GLY A 76 -1.91 10.74 15.90
CA GLY A 76 -3.27 10.31 16.21
C GLY A 76 -4.16 11.48 16.61
N ARG A 77 -3.75 12.26 17.62
CA ARG A 77 -4.48 13.45 18.07
C ARG A 77 -4.66 14.49 16.96
N PHE A 78 -3.63 14.72 16.13
CA PHE A 78 -3.75 15.63 15.00
C PHE A 78 -4.81 15.15 14.00
N PHE A 79 -4.81 13.87 13.62
CA PHE A 79 -5.79 13.36 12.66
C PHE A 79 -7.22 13.31 13.21
N GLU A 80 -7.38 13.16 14.52
CA GLU A 80 -8.68 13.22 15.20
C GLU A 80 -9.25 14.65 15.25
N THR A 81 -8.40 15.66 15.45
CA THR A 81 -8.83 17.04 15.75
C THR A 81 -8.70 18.01 14.59
N ALA A 82 -7.82 17.74 13.61
CA ALA A 82 -7.60 18.61 12.48
C ALA A 82 -8.80 18.60 11.52
N ASP A 83 -9.08 19.76 10.93
CA ASP A 83 -10.07 19.85 9.86
C ASP A 83 -9.63 19.04 8.63
N ARG A 84 -10.61 18.74 7.77
CA ARG A 84 -10.42 17.91 6.57
C ARG A 84 -9.32 18.43 5.65
N ARG A 85 -9.13 19.74 5.52
CA ARG A 85 -8.13 20.31 4.62
C ARG A 85 -6.73 20.07 5.19
N ARG A 86 -6.50 20.40 6.46
CA ARG A 86 -5.22 20.19 7.14
C ARG A 86 -4.83 18.71 7.19
N SER A 87 -5.77 17.84 7.55
CA SER A 87 -5.53 16.39 7.56
C SER A 87 -5.22 15.83 6.16
N THR A 88 -5.87 16.36 5.12
CA THR A 88 -5.59 15.96 3.72
C THR A 88 -4.21 16.41 3.28
N ARG A 89 -3.82 17.67 3.56
CA ARG A 89 -2.50 18.17 3.15
C ARG A 89 -1.36 17.41 3.84
N LEU A 90 -1.47 17.14 5.15
CA LEU A 90 -0.46 16.35 5.84
C LEU A 90 -0.32 14.94 5.24
N ARG A 91 -1.44 14.28 4.91
CA ARG A 91 -1.41 12.96 4.24
C ARG A 91 -0.72 13.01 2.87
N GLN A 92 -0.95 14.05 2.09
CA GLN A 92 -0.28 14.22 0.80
C GLN A 92 1.23 14.45 1.00
N ALA A 93 1.63 15.26 1.98
CA ALA A 93 3.03 15.48 2.32
C ALA A 93 3.72 14.19 2.77
N ILE A 94 3.06 13.36 3.59
CA ILE A 94 3.52 12.00 3.95
C ILE A 94 3.75 11.15 2.69
N GLY A 95 2.83 11.20 1.72
CA GLY A 95 2.98 10.48 0.46
C GLY A 95 4.22 10.91 -0.33
N VAL A 96 4.52 12.21 -0.37
CA VAL A 96 5.75 12.73 -1.00
C VAL A 96 7.00 12.30 -0.24
N LEU A 97 6.96 12.33 1.10
CA LEU A 97 8.08 11.89 1.93
C LEU A 97 8.40 10.41 1.69
N VAL A 98 7.37 9.56 1.68
CA VAL A 98 7.51 8.13 1.35
C VAL A 98 8.15 7.94 -0.03
N ARG A 99 7.71 8.69 -1.04
CA ARG A 99 8.31 8.65 -2.38
C ARG A 99 9.79 8.99 -2.35
N LEU A 100 10.15 10.09 -1.69
CA LEU A 100 11.55 10.54 -1.60
C LEU A 100 12.45 9.49 -0.92
N ILE A 101 11.96 8.87 0.15
CA ILE A 101 12.67 7.78 0.84
C ILE A 101 12.83 6.58 -0.08
N MET A 102 11.75 6.10 -0.70
CA MET A 102 11.79 4.93 -1.59
C MET A 102 12.75 5.16 -2.77
N GLU A 103 12.71 6.34 -3.39
CA GLU A 103 13.61 6.69 -4.50
C GLU A 103 15.08 6.68 -4.08
N ARG A 104 15.43 7.27 -2.93
CA ARG A 104 16.80 7.22 -2.39
C ARG A 104 17.24 5.80 -2.02
N ARG A 105 16.27 4.91 -1.74
CA ARG A 105 16.52 3.49 -1.47
C ARG A 105 16.61 2.64 -2.75
N GLY A 106 16.60 3.27 -3.93
CA GLY A 106 16.79 2.60 -5.22
C GLY A 106 15.50 2.03 -5.81
N TRP A 107 14.36 2.61 -5.43
CA TRP A 107 13.05 2.27 -5.99
C TRP A 107 12.56 3.34 -6.97
N VAL A 108 11.70 2.94 -7.90
CA VAL A 108 11.09 3.85 -8.86
C VAL A 108 9.58 3.69 -8.82
N THR A 109 8.88 4.82 -8.85
CA THR A 109 7.41 4.86 -8.91
C THR A 109 6.92 4.15 -10.17
N THR A 110 5.89 3.33 -10.04
CA THR A 110 5.25 2.65 -11.17
C THR A 110 4.21 3.52 -11.88
N GLY A 111 3.84 4.67 -11.29
CA GLY A 111 2.71 5.50 -11.72
C GLY A 111 1.35 4.88 -11.36
N LYS A 112 1.34 3.75 -10.65
CA LYS A 112 0.13 3.01 -10.26
C LYS A 112 -0.08 3.12 -8.76
N LYS A 113 -1.32 3.35 -8.36
CA LYS A 113 -1.73 3.32 -6.95
C LYS A 113 -2.22 1.93 -6.57
N GLY A 114 -1.64 1.33 -5.54
CA GLY A 114 -2.03 0.03 -4.99
C GLY A 114 -2.71 0.16 -3.63
N SER A 115 -3.54 -0.83 -3.31
CA SER A 115 -4.30 -0.91 -2.05
C SER A 115 -3.38 -0.96 -0.84
N LEU A 116 -3.74 -0.25 0.23
CA LEU A 116 -3.05 -0.37 1.53
C LEU A 116 -3.75 -1.37 2.48
N GLY A 117 -4.81 -2.02 2.01
CA GLY A 117 -5.42 -3.16 2.69
C GLY A 117 -6.23 -2.77 3.92
N VAL A 118 -7.33 -2.05 3.71
CA VAL A 118 -8.47 -2.01 4.63
C VAL A 118 -9.74 -1.97 3.78
N ARG A 119 -10.58 -3.01 3.86
CA ARG A 119 -11.98 -2.90 3.46
C ARG A 119 -12.74 -2.56 4.73
N SER A 120 -13.25 -1.34 4.86
CA SER A 120 -14.33 -1.10 5.82
C SER A 120 -15.50 -2.00 5.43
N ALA A 121 -16.14 -2.65 6.40
CA ALA A 121 -17.40 -3.34 6.12
C ALA A 121 -18.39 -2.31 5.56
N THR A 122 -18.96 -2.58 4.38
CA THR A 122 -20.00 -1.76 3.77
C THR A 122 -21.25 -1.80 4.64
N GLY A 123 -21.40 -0.81 5.52
CA GLY A 123 -22.61 -0.51 6.27
C GLY A 123 -23.13 0.89 5.90
N PRO A 124 -24.44 1.17 6.07
CA PRO A 124 -25.13 2.37 5.55
C PRO A 124 -24.78 3.71 6.24
N LEU A 125 -23.67 3.76 6.98
CA LEU A 125 -23.15 4.96 7.61
C LEU A 125 -21.72 5.18 7.11
N SER A 126 -21.59 5.63 5.86
CA SER A 126 -20.35 6.30 5.44
C SER A 126 -20.26 7.60 6.24
N GLN A 127 -19.66 7.52 7.42
CA GLN A 127 -19.47 8.68 8.27
C GLN A 127 -18.53 9.65 7.56
N ASP A 128 -19.04 10.83 7.21
CA ASP A 128 -18.27 12.00 6.76
C ASP A 128 -17.34 12.59 7.86
N HIS A 129 -17.13 11.85 8.94
CA HIS A 129 -16.28 12.21 10.06
C HIS A 129 -14.96 11.40 9.99
N ASN A 130 -13.87 12.02 10.42
CA ASN A 130 -12.52 11.44 10.50
C ASN A 130 -12.41 10.30 11.55
N THR A 131 -13.41 9.42 11.67
CA THR A 131 -13.53 8.40 12.73
C THR A 131 -12.85 7.07 12.39
N GLY A 132 -12.08 7.01 11.30
CA GLY A 132 -11.14 5.93 11.07
C GLY A 132 -9.77 6.53 10.84
N GLY A 133 -8.76 6.01 11.53
CA GLY A 133 -7.38 6.43 11.39
C GLY A 133 -6.89 6.47 9.93
N LEU A 134 -5.67 6.97 9.71
CA LEU A 134 -5.00 7.02 8.40
C LEU A 134 -5.30 5.85 7.44
N ALA A 135 -5.37 4.62 7.93
CA ALA A 135 -5.64 3.40 7.18
C ALA A 135 -7.07 3.30 6.62
N LEU A 136 -8.03 4.07 7.15
CA LEU A 136 -9.37 4.22 6.58
C LEU A 136 -9.37 5.16 5.35
N TRP A 137 -8.41 6.10 5.30
CA TRP A 137 -8.33 7.16 4.29
C TRP A 137 -7.33 6.87 3.17
N PHE A 138 -6.33 6.06 3.46
CA PHE A 138 -5.31 5.61 2.54
C PHE A 138 -5.81 4.39 1.75
N ILE A 139 -6.86 4.56 0.94
CA ILE A 139 -7.42 3.46 0.13
C ILE A 139 -6.37 2.92 -0.86
N ARG A 140 -5.52 3.81 -1.40
CA ARG A 140 -4.40 3.45 -2.26
C ARG A 140 -3.19 4.38 -2.07
N ALA A 141 -1.99 3.84 -2.20
CA ALA A 141 -0.74 4.61 -2.27
C ALA A 141 0.12 4.17 -3.46
N GLU A 142 1.13 4.97 -3.80
CA GLU A 142 2.02 4.71 -4.94
C GLU A 142 2.72 3.34 -4.81
N ARG A 143 2.83 2.63 -5.93
CA ARG A 143 3.53 1.34 -6.03
C ARG A 143 4.92 1.52 -6.62
N TYR A 144 5.86 0.70 -6.20
CA TYR A 144 7.26 0.84 -6.58
C TYR A 144 7.84 -0.45 -7.17
N HIS A 145 8.84 -0.30 -8.03
CA HIS A 145 9.72 -1.39 -8.45
C HIS A 145 11.18 -1.02 -8.17
N ARG A 146 12.04 -2.02 -7.94
CA ARG A 146 13.44 -1.80 -7.59
C ARG A 146 14.30 -1.69 -8.87
N VAL A 147 15.18 -0.70 -8.95
CA VAL A 147 15.99 -0.40 -10.16
C VAL A 147 16.96 -1.53 -10.53
N GLY A 148 17.42 -2.31 -9.55
CA GLY A 148 18.26 -3.51 -9.77
C GLY A 148 17.47 -4.81 -9.93
N GLY A 149 16.15 -4.74 -10.07
CA GLY A 149 15.27 -5.90 -9.95
C GLY A 149 15.12 -6.39 -8.52
N VAL A 150 14.20 -7.33 -8.32
CA VAL A 150 14.05 -8.10 -7.09
C VAL A 150 14.44 -9.54 -7.39
N HIS A 151 15.27 -10.16 -6.55
CA HIS A 151 15.65 -11.57 -6.72
C HIS A 151 14.44 -12.52 -6.61
N PHE A 152 13.33 -12.04 -6.06
CA PHE A 152 12.10 -12.79 -5.85
C PHE A 152 10.96 -12.15 -6.64
N ARG A 153 10.19 -12.98 -7.35
CA ARG A 153 8.96 -12.57 -8.04
C ARG A 153 7.90 -12.15 -7.02
N SER A 154 7.14 -11.11 -7.34
CA SER A 154 6.04 -10.63 -6.50
C SER A 154 4.99 -11.71 -6.30
N THR A 155 4.26 -11.65 -5.18
CA THR A 155 3.16 -12.59 -4.89
C THR A 155 2.13 -12.60 -6.01
N ARG A 156 1.84 -11.45 -6.63
CA ARG A 156 0.93 -11.34 -7.77
C ARG A 156 1.43 -12.08 -9.01
N GLU A 157 2.71 -11.94 -9.36
CA GLU A 157 3.30 -12.68 -10.49
C GLU A 157 3.21 -14.19 -10.24
N ARG A 158 3.51 -14.62 -9.00
CA ARG A 158 3.40 -16.03 -8.62
C ARG A 158 1.95 -16.53 -8.65
N CYS A 159 0.97 -15.70 -8.27
CA CYS A 159 -0.45 -16.05 -8.35
C CYS A 159 -0.98 -16.07 -9.79
N ALA A 160 -0.48 -15.21 -10.68
CA ALA A 160 -0.85 -15.22 -12.10
C ALA A 160 -0.42 -16.54 -12.76
N ASP A 161 0.77 -17.04 -12.43
CA ASP A 161 1.24 -18.35 -12.90
C ASP A 161 0.34 -19.49 -12.40
N LEU A 162 -0.04 -19.48 -11.12
CA LEU A 162 -0.94 -20.50 -10.55
C LEU A 162 -2.35 -20.45 -11.15
N GLY A 163 -2.84 -19.26 -11.49
CA GLY A 163 -4.14 -19.08 -12.18
C GLY A 163 -4.13 -19.53 -13.64
N GLY A 164 -2.97 -19.58 -14.30
CA GLY A 164 -2.81 -20.10 -15.66
C GLY A 164 -2.77 -21.63 -15.77
N VAL A 165 -2.51 -22.35 -14.67
CA VAL A 165 -2.41 -23.82 -14.64
C VAL A 165 -3.78 -24.50 -14.44
N GLY A 166 -4.85 -23.71 -14.24
CA GLY A 166 -6.19 -24.21 -13.84
C GLY A 166 -7.24 -24.41 -14.93
N HIS A 167 -6.90 -24.39 -16.23
CA HIS A 167 -7.92 -24.50 -17.29
C HIS A 167 -7.62 -25.45 -18.45
N HIS A 168 -6.81 -26.50 -18.21
CA HIS A 168 -6.54 -27.51 -19.24
C HIS A 168 -6.87 -28.97 -18.86
N ARG A 169 -7.65 -29.21 -17.79
CA ARG A 169 -7.99 -30.57 -17.33
C ARG A 169 -9.48 -30.88 -17.18
N GLU A 170 -10.34 -30.23 -17.97
CA GLU A 170 -11.78 -30.54 -17.96
C GLU A 170 -12.41 -30.59 -19.36
N ARG A 171 -11.69 -31.18 -20.34
CA ARG A 171 -12.23 -31.47 -21.69
C ARG A 171 -11.87 -32.85 -22.24
N GLU A 172 -11.67 -33.85 -21.38
CA GLU A 172 -11.47 -35.25 -21.81
C GLU A 172 -12.35 -36.26 -21.05
N ARG A 173 -13.56 -35.86 -20.63
CA ARG A 173 -14.58 -36.78 -20.11
C ARG A 173 -15.94 -36.56 -20.76
N THR A 174 -15.98 -36.62 -22.08
CA THR A 174 -17.24 -36.74 -22.82
C THR A 174 -16.99 -37.45 -24.14
N GLU A 175 -16.55 -38.71 -24.09
CA GLU A 175 -16.67 -39.62 -25.22
C GLU A 175 -16.43 -41.05 -24.72
N GLY A 176 -17.47 -41.89 -24.76
CA GLY A 176 -17.31 -43.33 -24.57
C GLY A 176 -18.44 -44.01 -23.80
N GLY A 177 -19.44 -44.50 -24.53
CA GLY A 177 -20.10 -45.76 -24.19
C GLY A 177 -21.53 -45.66 -23.66
N ALA A 178 -22.50 -45.60 -24.58
CA ALA A 178 -23.81 -46.21 -24.32
C ALA A 178 -23.67 -47.74 -24.29
N PRO A 179 -24.58 -48.44 -23.59
CA PRO A 179 -25.17 -49.61 -24.19
C PRO A 179 -26.70 -49.56 -24.19
N ALA A 180 -27.25 -50.06 -25.28
CA ALA A 180 -28.66 -50.28 -25.52
C ALA A 180 -29.21 -51.41 -24.64
N ALA A 181 -30.49 -51.31 -24.27
CA ALA A 181 -31.32 -52.48 -23.98
C ALA A 181 -32.76 -52.19 -24.43
N ASP A 182 -33.16 -52.97 -25.43
CA ASP A 182 -34.49 -53.10 -26.02
C ASP A 182 -35.29 -54.21 -25.29
N ALA A 183 -36.60 -54.23 -25.55
CA ALA A 183 -37.58 -55.32 -25.43
C ALA A 183 -38.38 -55.47 -24.12
N GLY A 184 -39.71 -55.30 -24.26
CA GLY A 184 -40.70 -55.77 -23.28
C GLY A 184 -42.15 -55.36 -23.61
N ARG A 185 -42.79 -56.12 -24.49
CA ARG A 185 -44.18 -55.95 -25.01
C ARG A 185 -45.24 -56.45 -24.01
N GLN A 186 -46.32 -55.66 -23.81
CA GLN A 186 -47.77 -56.03 -23.77
C GLN A 186 -48.30 -57.09 -22.77
N PRO A 187 -49.64 -57.25 -22.56
CA PRO A 187 -50.79 -56.77 -23.33
C PRO A 187 -51.66 -55.67 -22.69
#